data_AF-A0A2P1AAW1-F1
#
_entry.id   AF-A0A2P1AAW1-F1
#
_cell.length_a   1.000
_cell.length_b   1.000
_cell.length_c   1.000
_cell.angle_alpha   90.00
_cell.angle_beta   90.00
_cell.angle_gamma   90.00
#
_symmetry.space_group_name_H-M   'P 1'
#
loop_
_entity.id
_entity.type
_entity.pdbx_description
1 polymer ?
#
loop_
_entity_poly.entity_id
_entity_poly.type
_entity_poly.pdbx_seq_one_letter_code
_entity_poly.pdbx_strand_id
1 'polypeptide(L)' 'GVSMRLANQIPLIILSSVLHDFGDYLQTTMLHLLQEKDKLNHLLQEDSEAAKHREYLSGRVNQLSKAYQCLKDFSCL' A
#
# COMPACT_ATOMS: atom_id res chain seq x y z
N GLY A 1 43.21 -17.23 13.46
CA GLY A 1 44.00 -16.21 12.74
C GLY A 1 43.11 -15.07 12.28
N VAL A 2 43.67 -13.89 12.02
CA VAL A 2 42.95 -12.66 11.60
C VAL A 2 42.02 -12.90 10.41
N SER A 3 42.43 -13.72 9.44
CA SER A 3 41.62 -14.09 8.27
C SER A 3 40.26 -14.72 8.64
N MET A 4 40.23 -15.67 9.59
CA MET A 4 38.98 -16.31 10.04
C MET A 4 38.06 -15.34 10.79
N ARG A 5 38.63 -14.36 11.51
CA ARG A 5 37.82 -13.33 12.18
C ARG A 5 37.16 -12.42 11.16
N LEU A 6 37.91 -11.97 10.15
CA LEU A 6 37.36 -11.13 9.08
C LEU A 6 36.32 -11.87 8.23
N ALA A 7 36.57 -13.13 7.89
CA ALA A 7 35.64 -13.97 7.14
C ALA A 7 34.28 -14.12 7.82
N ASN A 8 34.24 -14.08 9.16
CA ASN A 8 33.00 -14.13 9.94
C ASN A 8 32.41 -12.73 10.22
N GLN A 9 33.26 -11.73 10.50
CA GLN A 9 32.81 -10.40 10.91
C GLN A 9 32.25 -9.57 9.75
N ILE A 10 32.82 -9.68 8.54
CA ILE A 10 32.33 -8.92 7.38
C ILE A 10 30.87 -9.28 7.05
N PRO A 11 30.49 -10.57 6.94
CA PRO A 11 29.09 -10.94 6.74
C PRO A 11 28.17 -10.47 7.87
N LEU A 12 28.62 -10.53 9.13
CA LEU A 12 27.82 -10.09 10.28
C LEU A 12 27.58 -8.57 10.28
N ILE A 13 28.59 -7.78 9.90
CA ILE A 13 28.45 -6.33 9.74
C ILE A 13 27.46 -6.01 8.62
N ILE A 14 27.56 -6.70 7.48
CA ILE A 14 26.61 -6.52 6.37
C ILE A 14 25.20 -6.88 6.82
N LEU A 15 25.01 -8.01 7.50
CA LEU A 15 23.71 -8.45 8.00
C LEU A 15 23.11 -7.43 8.98
N SER A 16 23.88 -6.97 9.96
CA SER A 16 23.43 -5.97 10.92
C SER A 16 23.06 -4.67 10.22
N SER A 17 23.96 -4.08 9.45
CA SER A 17 23.76 -2.72 8.94
C SER A 17 22.81 -2.65 7.75
N VAL A 18 22.90 -3.59 6.80
CA VAL A 18 22.15 -3.52 5.53
C VAL A 18 20.77 -4.14 5.65
N LEU A 19 20.59 -5.14 6.51
CA LEU A 19 19.32 -5.83 6.63
C LEU A 19 18.56 -5.41 7.89
N HIS A 20 19.20 -5.47 9.06
CA HIS A 20 18.52 -5.15 10.32
C HIS A 20 18.37 -3.64 10.52
N ASP A 21 19.47 -2.91 10.64
CA ASP A 21 19.45 -1.48 10.95
C ASP A 21 18.74 -0.68 9.85
N PHE A 22 18.99 -1.00 8.59
CA PHE A 22 18.29 -0.38 7.47
C PHE A 22 16.80 -0.72 7.45
N GLY A 23 16.42 -1.97 7.78
CA GLY A 23 15.02 -2.37 7.86
C GLY A 23 14.25 -1.57 8.90
N ASP A 24 14.81 -1.46 10.11
CA ASP A 24 14.23 -0.68 11.21
C ASP A 24 14.15 0.82 10.87
N TYR A 25 15.21 1.35 10.27
CA TYR A 25 15.24 2.73 9.78
C TYR A 25 14.18 2.98 8.71
N LEU A 26 14.04 2.09 7.74
CA LEU A 26 13.07 2.20 6.66
C LEU A 26 11.65 2.20 7.23
N GLN A 27 11.34 1.26 8.12
CA GLN A 27 10.02 1.19 8.76
C GLN A 27 9.69 2.48 9.53
N THR A 28 10.64 2.97 10.33
CA THR A 28 10.47 4.19 11.11
C THR A 28 10.27 5.42 10.20
N THR A 29 11.07 5.52 9.14
CA THR A 29 10.99 6.62 8.18
C THR A 29 9.68 6.60 7.40
N MET A 30 9.21 5.42 6.98
CA MET A 30 7.92 5.25 6.33
C MET A 30 6.76 5.75 7.20
N LEU A 31 6.78 5.44 8.51
CA LEU A 31 5.76 5.95 9.44
C LEU A 31 5.86 7.46 9.62
N HIS A 32 7.07 8.02 9.66
CA HIS A 32 7.25 9.47 9.73
C HIS A 32 6.68 10.21 8.52
N LEU A 33 6.84 9.67 7.30
CA LEU A 33 6.25 10.25 6.09
C LEU A 33 4.72 10.41 6.20
N LEU A 34 4.05 9.48 6.89
CA LEU A 34 2.60 9.52 7.08
C LEU A 34 2.14 10.56 8.12
N GLN A 35 3.05 11.07 8.96
CA GLN A 35 2.72 12.07 9.98
C GLN A 35 2.68 13.50 9.42
N GLU A 36 3.35 13.74 8.28
CA GLU A 36 3.39 15.04 7.62
C GLU A 36 2.07 15.32 6.87
N LYS A 37 1.05 15.77 7.62
CA LYS A 37 -0.32 15.98 7.11
C LYS A 37 -0.42 16.79 5.81
N ASP A 38 0.42 17.81 5.66
CA ASP A 38 0.42 18.68 4.48
C ASP A 38 0.87 17.94 3.21
N LYS A 39 1.77 16.97 3.34
CA LYS A 39 2.27 16.16 2.23
C LYS A 39 1.48 14.87 2.02
N LEU A 40 0.79 14.40 3.07
CA LEU A 40 0.06 13.14 3.04
C LEU A 40 -0.98 13.08 1.92
N ASN A 41 -1.76 14.15 1.74
CA ASN A 41 -2.76 14.22 0.67
C ASN A 41 -2.14 14.10 -0.73
N HIS A 42 -0.94 14.63 -0.92
CA HIS A 42 -0.22 14.53 -2.18
C HIS A 42 0.36 13.13 -2.39
N LEU A 43 0.95 12.52 -1.34
CA LEU A 43 1.48 11.16 -1.39
C LEU A 43 0.39 10.10 -1.63
N LEU A 44 -0.82 10.33 -1.11
CA LEU A 44 -1.98 9.44 -1.24
C LEU A 44 -2.92 9.84 -2.38
N GLN A 45 -2.52 10.77 -3.24
CA GLN A 45 -3.34 11.18 -4.37
C GLN A 45 -3.50 9.99 -5.34
N GLU A 46 -4.74 9.55 -5.52
CA GLU A 46 -5.08 8.45 -6.43
C GLU A 46 -4.68 8.82 -7.87
N ASP A 47 -4.18 7.82 -8.61
CA ASP A 47 -3.95 7.96 -10.04
C ASP A 47 -5.27 8.28 -10.77
N SER A 48 -5.24 9.21 -11.73
CA SER A 48 -6.46 9.69 -12.37
C SER A 48 -7.18 8.62 -13.18
N GLU A 49 -6.47 7.67 -13.77
CA GLU A 49 -7.07 6.58 -14.53
C GLU A 49 -7.67 5.54 -13.59
N ALA A 50 -7.00 5.25 -12.46
CA ALA A 50 -7.56 4.42 -11.41
C ALA A 50 -8.88 5.01 -10.85
N ALA A 51 -8.91 6.33 -10.60
CA ALA A 51 -10.10 7.03 -10.14
C ALA A 51 -11.27 6.92 -11.15
N LYS A 52 -11.00 7.15 -12.45
CA LYS A 52 -12.01 6.98 -13.51
C LYS A 52 -12.52 5.56 -13.59
N HIS A 53 -11.63 4.57 -13.48
CA HIS A 53 -12.02 3.17 -13.52
C HIS A 53 -12.90 2.79 -12.33
N ARG A 54 -12.55 3.26 -11.13
CA ARG A 54 -13.35 3.09 -9.92
C ARG A 54 -14.73 3.71 -10.05
N GLU A 55 -14.83 4.93 -10.59
CA GLU A 55 -16.11 5.62 -10.80
C GLU A 55 -16.99 4.88 -11.82
N TYR A 56 -16.41 4.44 -12.95
CA TYR A 56 -17.11 3.65 -13.95
C TYR A 56 -17.68 2.34 -13.38
N LEU A 57 -16.86 1.58 -12.65
CA LEU A 57 -17.30 0.33 -12.02
C LEU A 57 -18.37 0.57 -10.96
N SER A 58 -18.19 1.59 -10.11
CA SER A 58 -19.18 1.96 -9.08
C SER A 58 -20.53 2.33 -9.70
N GLY A 59 -20.51 3.11 -10.79
CA GLY A 59 -21.71 3.45 -11.55
C GLY A 59 -22.43 2.22 -12.11
N ARG A 60 -21.68 1.27 -12.67
CA ARG A 60 -22.25 0.02 -13.19
C ARG A 60 -22.86 -0.85 -12.10
N VAL A 61 -22.19 -0.99 -10.95
CA VAL A 61 -22.75 -1.73 -9.81
C VAL A 61 -24.07 -1.08 -9.37
N ASN A 62 -24.11 0.24 -9.23
CA ASN A 62 -25.32 0.96 -8.85
C ASN A 62 -26.48 0.72 -9.84
N GLN A 63 -26.20 0.79 -11.14
CA GLN A 63 -27.19 0.51 -12.19
C GLN A 63 -27.72 -0.93 -12.12
N LEU A 64 -26.84 -1.91 -11.94
CA LEU A 64 -27.22 -3.31 -11.79
C LEU A 64 -28.03 -3.55 -10.53
N SER A 65 -27.66 -2.94 -9.40
CA SER A 65 -28.43 -3.04 -8.15
C SER A 65 -29.84 -2.48 -8.31
N LYS A 66 -30.00 -1.34 -9.00
CA LYS A 66 -31.33 -0.77 -9.30
C LYS A 66 -32.15 -1.68 -10.21
N ALA A 67 -31.54 -2.23 -11.26
CA ALA A 67 -32.21 -3.16 -12.16
C ALA A 67 -32.68 -4.42 -11.41
N TYR A 68 -31.83 -4.98 -10.57
CA TYR A 68 -32.17 -6.11 -9.72
C TYR A 68 -33.33 -5.79 -8.77
N GLN A 69 -33.31 -4.62 -8.11
CA GLN A 69 -34.39 -4.22 -7.22
C GLN A 69 -35.72 -4.08 -7.98
N CYS A 70 -35.70 -3.48 -9.17
CA CYS A 70 -36.89 -3.37 -10.02
C CYS A 70 -37.46 -4.76 -10.40
N LEU A 71 -36.59 -5.70 -10.79
CA LEU A 71 -37.00 -7.08 -11.09
C LEU A 71 -37.60 -7.78 -9.87
N LYS A 72 -37.01 -7.58 -8.70
CA LYS A 72 -37.51 -8.12 -7.44
C LYS A 72 -38.88 -7.55 -7.09
N ASP A 73 -39.04 -6.23 -7.16
CA ASP A 73 -40.31 -5.56 -6.88
C ASP A 73 -41.41 -6.01 -7.85
N PHE A 74 -41.08 -6.18 -9.13
CA PHE A 74 -42.01 -6.73 -10.13
C PHE A 74 -42.41 -8.18 -9.82
N SER A 75 -41.47 -9.03 -9.39
CA SER A 75 -41.75 -10.43 -9.04
C SER A 75 -42.56 -10.62 -7.76
N CYS A 76 -42.64 -9.59 -6.91
CA CYS A 76 -43.42 -9.58 -5.67
C CYS A 76 -44.83 -8.98 -5.83
N LEU A 77 -45.16 -8.47 -7.01
CA LEU A 77 -46.51 -8.04 -7.43
C LEU A 77 -47.28 -9.22 -8.05
#